data_AF-A0A958WHY4-F1
#
_entry.id   AF-A0A958WHY4-F1
#
_cell.length_a   1.000
_cell.length_b   1.000
_cell.length_c   1.000
_cell.angle_alpha   90.00
_cell.angle_beta   90.00
_cell.angle_gamma   90.00
#
_symmetry.space_group_name_H-M   'P 1'
#
loop_
_entity.id
_entity.type
_entity.pdbx_description
1 polymer ?
#
loop_
_entity_poly.entity_id
_entity_poly.type
_entity_poly.pdbx_seq_one_letter_code
_entity_poly.pdbx_strand_id
1 'polypeptide(L)'
;WNKELSKIEVQTITPEDKITFYTALYHTNLSPILYEDVDGKYKGLDQNIHTSDGFTNYTIFSLWDTYRALHPLFNLTQPQRNNDMIKSMLAHQEQSVHHMLPIWSHYANENWCMIGYHATSVIADAVVKDVGDFDIHQALDASVRTANVDYFEGIGDYKEFHYVPEDRSHSSVSKTLEYAYDD
;
A
#
# COMPACT_ATOMS: atom_id res chain seq x y z
N TRP A 1 18.41 14.51 -3.38
CA TRP A 1 18.27 14.57 -1.91
C TRP A 1 17.98 15.96 -1.37
N ASN A 2 18.80 17.01 -1.60
CA ASN A 2 18.48 18.34 -1.06
C ASN A 2 17.06 18.84 -1.41
N LYS A 3 16.63 18.67 -2.67
CA LYS A 3 15.25 18.96 -3.10
C LYS A 3 14.17 18.17 -2.35
N GLU A 4 14.46 16.93 -1.99
CA GLU A 4 13.51 16.04 -1.33
C GLU A 4 13.41 16.37 0.15
N LEU A 5 14.56 16.50 0.82
CA LEU A 5 14.63 16.85 2.24
C LEU A 5 14.13 18.27 2.52
N SER A 6 14.23 19.19 1.55
CA SER A 6 13.72 20.56 1.70
C SER A 6 12.19 20.68 1.67
N LYS A 7 11.44 19.59 1.50
CA LYS A 7 9.96 19.63 1.52
C LYS A 7 9.38 19.95 2.90
N ILE A 8 10.14 19.68 3.96
CA ILE A 8 9.78 20.06 5.32
C ILE A 8 10.94 20.84 5.92
N GLU A 9 10.68 22.08 6.31
CA GLU A 9 11.63 22.89 7.07
C GLU A 9 11.30 22.80 8.56
N VAL A 10 12.30 22.43 9.38
CA VAL A 10 12.15 22.29 10.82
C VAL A 10 13.05 23.25 11.60
N GLN A 11 12.47 23.84 12.65
CA GLN A 11 13.20 24.52 13.70
C GLN A 11 13.32 23.57 14.90
N THR A 12 14.54 23.29 15.33
CA THR A 12 14.81 22.34 16.42
C THR A 12 15.49 23.03 17.59
N ILE A 13 15.36 22.44 18.78
CA ILE A 13 16.02 22.95 19.99
C ILE A 13 17.52 22.67 19.91
N THR A 14 17.90 21.48 19.44
CA THR A 14 19.31 21.07 19.29
C THR A 14 19.66 20.73 17.84
N PRO A 15 20.95 20.84 17.45
CA PRO A 15 21.44 20.33 16.17
C PRO A 15 21.20 18.82 16.00
N GLU A 16 21.25 18.05 17.08
CA GLU A 16 21.06 16.59 17.09
C GLU A 16 19.63 16.18 16.71
N ASP A 17 18.63 16.94 17.17
CA ASP A 17 17.23 16.73 16.76
C ASP A 17 17.06 16.93 15.25
N LYS A 18 17.79 17.88 14.67
CA LYS A 18 17.76 18.14 13.22
C LYS A 18 18.34 16.98 12.43
N ILE A 19 19.42 16.38 12.93
CA ILE A 19 20.02 15.17 12.34
C ILE A 19 19.02 14.01 12.41
N THR A 20 18.41 13.77 13.58
CA THR A 20 17.40 12.73 13.77
C THR A 20 16.24 12.90 12.80
N PHE A 21 15.69 14.12 12.70
CA PHE A 21 14.57 14.42 11.82
C PHE A 21 14.88 14.14 10.35
N TYR A 22 15.96 14.74 9.81
CA TYR A 22 16.28 14.56 8.39
C TYR A 22 16.75 13.15 8.05
N THR A 23 17.34 12.43 9.00
CA THR A 23 17.67 11.00 8.82
C THR A 23 16.41 10.16 8.74
N ALA A 24 15.43 10.40 9.62
CA ALA A 24 14.13 9.72 9.56
C ALA A 24 13.41 10.04 8.24
N LEU A 25 13.33 11.32 7.84
CA LEU A 25 12.74 11.75 6.56
C LEU A 25 13.48 11.15 5.35
N TYR A 26 14.80 10.98 5.43
CA TYR A 26 15.55 10.25 4.41
C TYR A 26 15.08 8.79 4.32
N HIS A 27 14.97 8.09 5.46
CA HIS A 27 14.52 6.69 5.50
C HIS A 27 13.10 6.51 4.95
N THR A 28 12.18 7.45 5.19
CA THR A 28 10.82 7.37 4.63
C THR A 28 10.81 7.46 3.10
N ASN A 29 11.86 7.98 2.47
CA ASN A 29 11.90 8.16 1.02
C ASN A 29 12.58 7.02 0.26
N LEU A 30 13.10 6.01 0.97
CA LEU A 30 13.82 4.87 0.37
C LEU A 30 12.90 3.82 -0.26
N SER A 31 11.64 3.72 0.16
CA SER A 31 10.66 2.73 -0.33
C SER A 31 9.24 3.30 -0.25
N PRO A 32 8.28 2.84 -1.08
CA PRO A 32 8.38 1.98 -2.28
C PRO A 32 9.33 2.52 -3.36
N ILE A 33 9.98 1.65 -4.13
CA ILE A 33 10.96 2.02 -5.17
C ILE A 33 10.36 1.95 -6.58
N LEU A 34 10.89 2.76 -7.50
CA LEU A 34 10.54 2.69 -8.92
C LEU A 34 10.85 1.28 -9.46
N TYR A 35 9.90 0.71 -10.20
CA TYR A 35 9.95 -0.65 -10.72
C TYR A 35 9.44 -0.72 -12.16
N GLU A 36 10.12 0.02 -13.02
CA GLU A 36 9.96 0.00 -14.47
C GLU A 36 11.30 0.35 -15.11
N ASP A 37 11.51 -0.14 -16.33
CA ASP A 37 12.63 0.27 -17.17
C ASP A 37 12.34 1.66 -17.78
N VAL A 38 13.38 2.28 -18.34
CA VAL A 38 13.30 3.63 -18.93
C VAL A 38 12.32 3.74 -20.12
N ASP A 39 11.88 2.60 -20.67
CA ASP A 39 10.87 2.52 -21.71
C ASP A 39 9.44 2.29 -21.17
N GLY A 40 9.25 2.37 -19.85
CA GLY A 40 7.97 2.20 -19.17
C GLY A 40 7.55 0.73 -19.00
N LYS A 41 8.43 -0.24 -19.30
CA LYS A 41 8.09 -1.66 -19.14
C LYS A 41 8.44 -2.17 -17.75
N TYR A 42 7.63 -3.07 -17.23
CA TYR A 42 7.90 -3.73 -15.97
C TYR A 42 7.45 -5.18 -15.99
N LYS A 43 8.01 -6.00 -15.09
CA LYS A 43 7.55 -7.37 -14.88
C LYS A 43 6.33 -7.37 -13.95
N GLY A 44 5.20 -7.87 -14.44
CA GLY A 44 3.95 -7.95 -13.68
C GLY A 44 3.88 -9.16 -12.76
N LEU A 45 2.90 -9.16 -11.85
CA LEU A 45 2.66 -10.25 -10.89
C LEU A 45 2.45 -11.61 -11.60
N ASP A 46 1.77 -11.58 -12.75
CA ASP A 46 1.54 -12.72 -13.64
C ASP A 46 2.80 -13.18 -14.40
N GLN A 47 3.96 -12.59 -14.12
CA GLN A 47 5.26 -12.83 -14.73
C GLN A 47 5.39 -12.37 -16.19
N ASN A 48 4.37 -11.72 -16.75
CA ASN A 48 4.45 -11.10 -18.07
C ASN A 48 5.12 -9.73 -18.01
N ILE A 49 5.46 -9.19 -19.19
CA ILE A 49 5.95 -7.82 -19.32
C ILE A 49 4.77 -6.91 -19.64
N HIS A 50 4.54 -5.92 -18.78
CA HIS A 50 3.50 -4.91 -18.89
C HIS A 50 4.12 -3.54 -19.16
N THR A 51 3.29 -2.56 -19.54
CA THR A 51 3.69 -1.16 -19.73
C THR A 51 2.88 -0.27 -18.79
N SER A 52 3.53 0.64 -18.08
CA SER A 52 2.92 1.56 -17.12
C SER A 52 2.42 2.84 -17.81
N ASP A 53 1.36 2.68 -18.61
CA ASP A 53 0.79 3.82 -19.35
C ASP A 53 0.07 4.80 -18.40
N GLY A 54 0.62 6.01 -18.26
CA GLY A 54 -0.01 7.09 -17.47
C GLY A 54 0.26 7.04 -15.97
N PHE A 55 1.26 6.26 -15.52
CA PHE A 55 1.79 6.26 -14.16
C PHE A 55 3.22 5.71 -14.13
N THR A 56 3.98 5.96 -13.07
CA THR A 56 5.24 5.23 -12.82
C THR A 56 4.96 4.03 -11.93
N ASN A 57 5.41 2.86 -12.33
CA ASN A 57 5.24 1.65 -11.54
C ASN A 57 6.20 1.61 -10.33
N TYR A 58 5.69 1.25 -9.16
CA TYR A 58 6.42 1.09 -7.91
C TYR A 58 6.30 -0.34 -7.35
N THR A 59 7.27 -0.74 -6.52
CA THR A 59 7.30 -2.03 -5.80
C THR A 59 7.80 -1.87 -4.36
N ILE A 60 7.64 -2.91 -3.54
CA ILE A 60 7.94 -2.96 -2.09
C ILE A 60 6.85 -2.22 -1.31
N PHE A 61 5.68 -2.87 -1.24
CA PHE A 61 4.52 -2.40 -0.50
C PHE A 61 4.45 -3.16 0.84
N SER A 62 5.10 -2.63 1.88
CA SER A 62 5.05 -3.18 3.25
C SER A 62 3.80 -2.70 3.96
N LEU A 63 2.62 -3.08 3.44
CA LEU A 63 1.39 -2.34 3.72
C LEU A 63 0.97 -2.40 5.17
N TRP A 64 1.15 -3.54 5.84
CA TRP A 64 0.88 -3.70 7.27
C TRP A 64 1.58 -2.67 8.18
N ASP A 65 2.76 -2.18 7.78
CA ASP A 65 3.45 -1.11 8.50
C ASP A 65 3.08 0.27 7.96
N THR A 66 3.09 0.39 6.63
CA THR A 66 3.18 1.68 5.94
C THR A 66 1.85 2.42 5.85
N TYR A 67 0.72 1.72 5.95
CA TYR A 67 -0.62 2.36 6.04
C TYR A 67 -0.72 3.28 7.27
N ARG A 68 0.00 2.95 8.35
CA ARG A 68 -0.12 3.59 9.66
C ARG A 68 0.42 5.02 9.69
N ALA A 69 1.46 5.31 8.92
CA ALA A 69 2.13 6.63 8.95
C ALA A 69 2.84 7.02 7.65
N LEU A 70 3.38 6.06 6.88
CA LEU A 70 4.16 6.38 5.68
C LEU A 70 3.26 6.89 4.55
N HIS A 71 2.21 6.15 4.20
CA HIS A 71 1.25 6.60 3.19
C HIS A 71 0.50 7.88 3.59
N PRO A 72 0.08 8.06 4.86
CA PRO A 72 -0.40 9.35 5.35
C PRO A 72 0.62 10.49 5.16
N LEU A 73 1.91 10.26 5.45
CA LEU A 73 2.98 11.25 5.19
C LEU A 73 3.14 11.54 3.69
N PHE A 74 2.98 10.54 2.82
CA PHE A 74 3.06 10.72 1.38
C PHE A 74 1.89 11.49 0.80
N ASN A 75 0.69 11.38 1.38
CA ASN A 75 -0.42 12.26 1.02
C ASN A 75 -0.10 13.76 1.26
N LEU A 76 0.84 14.07 2.14
CA LEU A 76 1.30 15.44 2.40
C LEU A 76 2.53 15.85 1.58
N THR A 77 3.51 14.95 1.45
CA THR A 77 4.85 15.28 0.95
C THR A 77 5.17 14.71 -0.42
N GLN A 78 4.41 13.72 -0.86
CA GLN A 78 4.65 12.93 -2.08
C GLN A 78 3.34 12.59 -2.82
N PRO A 79 2.36 13.52 -2.98
CA PRO A 79 1.02 13.16 -3.45
C PRO A 79 1.03 12.51 -4.84
N GLN A 80 1.82 13.01 -5.80
CA GLN A 80 1.93 12.38 -7.12
C GLN A 80 2.55 10.97 -7.05
N ARG A 81 3.55 10.79 -6.18
CA ARG A 81 4.20 9.49 -6.01
C ARG A 81 3.26 8.48 -5.34
N ASN A 82 2.46 8.94 -4.37
CA ASN A 82 1.47 8.08 -3.70
C ASN A 82 0.35 7.67 -4.65
N ASN A 83 -0.09 8.58 -5.53
CA ASN A 83 -1.01 8.26 -6.62
C ASN A 83 -0.48 7.14 -7.51
N ASP A 84 0.77 7.25 -7.96
CA ASP A 84 1.39 6.23 -8.79
C ASP A 84 1.59 4.90 -8.05
N MET A 85 1.90 4.93 -6.75
CA MET A 85 1.90 3.74 -5.89
C MET A 85 0.52 3.08 -5.85
N ILE A 86 -0.57 3.85 -5.73
CA ILE A 86 -1.93 3.32 -5.77
C ILE A 86 -2.24 2.69 -7.13
N LYS A 87 -1.88 3.35 -8.24
CA LYS A 87 -2.02 2.78 -9.59
C LYS A 87 -1.23 1.48 -9.75
N SER A 88 -0.05 1.36 -9.15
CA SER A 88 0.68 0.08 -9.07
C SER A 88 -0.05 -0.99 -8.26
N MET A 89 -0.71 -0.64 -7.16
CA MET A 89 -1.53 -1.59 -6.40
C MET A 89 -2.73 -2.08 -7.22
N LEU A 90 -3.35 -1.20 -8.01
CA LEU A 90 -4.44 -1.56 -8.93
C LEU A 90 -3.95 -2.47 -10.05
N ALA A 91 -2.81 -2.15 -10.69
CA ALA A 91 -2.20 -3.01 -11.69
C ALA A 91 -1.82 -4.40 -11.11
N HIS A 92 -1.34 -4.46 -9.88
CA HIS A 92 -1.12 -5.73 -9.17
C HIS A 92 -2.42 -6.52 -9.02
N GLN A 93 -3.52 -5.87 -8.64
CA GLN A 93 -4.82 -6.51 -8.46
C GLN A 93 -5.38 -7.08 -9.77
N GLU A 94 -5.25 -6.35 -10.88
CA GLU A 94 -5.66 -6.83 -12.21
C GLU A 94 -4.88 -8.06 -12.65
N GLN A 95 -3.60 -8.12 -12.28
CA GLN A 95 -2.70 -9.23 -12.61
C GLN A 95 -2.78 -10.39 -11.61
N SER A 96 -3.51 -10.22 -10.50
CA SER A 96 -3.67 -11.23 -9.45
C SER A 96 -4.68 -12.29 -9.85
N VAL A 97 -4.30 -13.56 -9.73
CA VAL A 97 -5.21 -14.69 -9.91
C VAL A 97 -6.33 -14.74 -8.86
N HIS A 98 -6.14 -14.02 -7.75
CA HIS A 98 -7.13 -13.88 -6.67
C HIS A 98 -7.97 -12.61 -6.82
N HIS A 99 -7.64 -11.74 -7.78
CA HIS A 99 -8.21 -10.40 -7.92
C HIS A 99 -8.14 -9.58 -6.62
N MET A 100 -7.03 -9.75 -5.88
CA MET A 100 -6.74 -9.06 -4.64
C MET A 100 -5.71 -7.95 -4.85
N LEU A 101 -5.92 -6.82 -4.16
CA LEU A 101 -4.88 -5.84 -3.91
C LEU A 101 -3.69 -6.49 -3.18
N PRO A 102 -2.48 -5.92 -3.28
CA PRO A 102 -1.31 -6.46 -2.61
C PRO A 102 -1.49 -6.49 -1.09
N ILE A 103 -1.00 -7.54 -0.44
CA ILE A 103 -0.91 -7.65 1.02
C ILE A 103 0.50 -7.21 1.44
N TRP A 104 1.52 -7.86 0.89
CA TRP A 104 2.90 -7.39 0.92
C TRP A 104 3.64 -7.89 -0.30
N SER A 105 3.91 -6.95 -1.19
CA SER A 105 4.43 -7.30 -2.51
C SER A 105 5.76 -6.63 -2.80
N HIS A 106 6.60 -7.39 -3.49
CA HIS A 106 7.93 -6.95 -3.91
C HIS A 106 8.37 -7.74 -5.13
N TYR A 107 8.98 -7.05 -6.11
CA TYR A 107 9.58 -7.64 -7.31
C TYR A 107 8.66 -8.64 -8.01
N ALA A 108 7.48 -8.18 -8.46
CA ALA A 108 6.52 -8.99 -9.20
C ALA A 108 6.00 -10.23 -8.44
N ASN A 109 6.05 -10.21 -7.11
CA ASN A 109 5.54 -11.29 -6.26
C ASN A 109 4.68 -10.73 -5.13
N GLU A 110 3.61 -11.44 -4.82
CA GLU A 110 2.90 -11.36 -3.54
C GLU A 110 3.48 -12.42 -2.61
N ASN A 111 3.79 -12.05 -1.36
CA ASN A 111 4.39 -12.97 -0.38
C ASN A 111 3.49 -13.25 0.84
N TRP A 112 2.31 -12.63 0.90
CA TRP A 112 1.28 -12.84 1.91
C TRP A 112 1.69 -12.44 3.33
N CYS A 113 2.77 -11.69 3.46
CA CYS A 113 3.14 -10.99 4.68
C CYS A 113 2.22 -9.76 4.81
N MET A 114 1.87 -9.17 5.95
CA MET A 114 1.54 -9.85 7.20
C MET A 114 0.06 -10.26 7.15
N ILE A 115 -0.80 -9.70 8.01
CA ILE A 115 -2.26 -9.90 8.04
C ILE A 115 -2.97 -8.65 7.49
N GLY A 116 -4.31 -8.70 7.40
CA GLY A 116 -5.11 -7.56 6.94
C GLY A 116 -5.13 -7.42 5.42
N TYR A 117 -5.79 -6.38 4.92
CA TYR A 117 -5.79 -6.00 3.50
C TYR A 117 -5.63 -4.49 3.33
N HIS A 118 -4.63 -3.95 4.03
CA HIS A 118 -4.36 -2.53 4.23
C HIS A 118 -4.09 -1.68 2.98
N ALA A 119 -4.02 -2.26 1.78
CA ALA A 119 -4.10 -1.49 0.56
C ALA A 119 -5.41 -0.67 0.50
N THR A 120 -6.51 -1.19 1.04
CA THR A 120 -7.81 -0.48 1.13
C THR A 120 -7.69 0.78 1.96
N SER A 121 -7.00 0.72 3.12
CA SER A 121 -6.72 1.87 3.97
C SER A 121 -5.91 2.94 3.24
N VAL A 122 -4.83 2.56 2.53
CA VAL A 122 -4.00 3.50 1.76
C VAL A 122 -4.82 4.20 0.67
N ILE A 123 -5.66 3.45 -0.05
CA ILE A 123 -6.55 3.97 -1.09
C ILE A 123 -7.58 4.93 -0.47
N ALA A 124 -8.28 4.50 0.58
CA ALA A 124 -9.31 5.29 1.24
C ALA A 124 -8.73 6.62 1.78
N ASP A 125 -7.53 6.58 2.37
CA ASP A 125 -6.86 7.77 2.89
C ASP A 125 -6.55 8.81 1.79
N ALA A 126 -6.16 8.35 0.60
CA ALA A 126 -5.93 9.21 -0.56
C ALA A 126 -7.25 9.76 -1.13
N VAL A 127 -8.29 8.93 -1.25
CA VAL A 127 -9.62 9.34 -1.74
C VAL A 127 -10.21 10.45 -0.87
N VAL A 128 -10.26 10.26 0.45
CA VAL A 128 -10.87 11.26 1.36
C VAL A 128 -10.08 12.56 1.46
N LYS A 129 -8.81 12.55 1.02
CA LYS A 129 -7.93 13.73 0.96
C LYS A 129 -7.84 14.34 -0.44
N ASP A 130 -8.55 13.82 -1.43
CA ASP A 130 -8.49 14.27 -2.83
C ASP A 130 -7.04 14.22 -3.38
N VAL A 131 -6.31 13.15 -3.05
CA VAL A 131 -4.93 12.93 -3.50
C VAL A 131 -4.90 11.94 -4.65
N GLY A 132 -4.45 12.41 -5.81
CA GLY A 132 -4.23 11.59 -6.99
C GLY A 132 -5.33 11.72 -8.04
N ASP A 133 -5.16 10.96 -9.12
CA ASP A 133 -6.06 10.89 -10.27
C ASP A 133 -6.35 9.45 -10.69
N PHE A 134 -6.07 8.48 -9.82
CA PHE A 134 -6.48 7.09 -10.02
C PHE A 134 -8.01 6.97 -10.09
N ASP A 135 -8.50 5.97 -10.83
CA ASP A 135 -9.94 5.75 -10.97
C ASP A 135 -10.53 5.28 -9.63
N ILE A 136 -11.30 6.16 -8.98
CA ILE A 136 -11.91 5.91 -7.67
C ILE A 136 -12.91 4.74 -7.74
N HIS A 137 -13.62 4.56 -8.85
CA HIS A 137 -14.57 3.46 -9.00
C HIS A 137 -13.83 2.13 -9.14
N GLN A 138 -12.76 2.08 -9.93
CA GLN A 138 -11.88 0.92 -10.03
C GLN A 138 -11.24 0.60 -8.66
N ALA A 139 -10.79 1.61 -7.94
CA ALA A 139 -10.15 1.44 -6.64
C ALA A 139 -11.12 0.91 -5.57
N LEU A 140 -12.37 1.40 -5.58
CA LEU A 140 -13.43 0.88 -4.72
C LEU A 140 -13.77 -0.58 -5.08
N ASP A 141 -13.93 -0.91 -6.36
CA ASP A 141 -14.19 -2.29 -6.80
C ASP A 141 -13.05 -3.23 -6.39
N ALA A 142 -11.80 -2.82 -6.58
CA ALA A 142 -10.63 -3.58 -6.15
C ALA A 142 -10.61 -3.80 -4.62
N SER A 143 -10.98 -2.78 -3.84
CA SER A 143 -11.05 -2.86 -2.38
C SER A 143 -12.14 -3.82 -1.93
N VAL A 144 -13.35 -3.69 -2.48
CA VAL A 144 -14.49 -4.57 -2.17
C VAL A 144 -14.19 -6.01 -2.58
N ARG A 145 -13.60 -6.25 -3.76
CA ARG A 145 -13.22 -7.61 -4.19
C ARG A 145 -12.21 -8.23 -3.23
N THR A 146 -11.20 -7.47 -2.81
CA THR A 146 -10.18 -7.93 -1.86
C THR A 146 -10.81 -8.34 -0.52
N ALA A 147 -11.69 -7.50 0.03
CA ALA A 147 -12.42 -7.79 1.27
C ALA A 147 -13.45 -8.95 1.15
N ASN A 148 -13.70 -9.45 -0.06
CA ASN A 148 -14.65 -10.54 -0.32
C ASN A 148 -14.00 -11.83 -0.85
N VAL A 149 -12.67 -11.98 -0.71
CA VAL A 149 -12.00 -13.25 -0.99
C VAL A 149 -12.13 -14.18 0.23
N ASP A 150 -13.24 -14.90 0.30
CA ASP A 150 -13.66 -15.64 1.51
C ASP A 150 -12.63 -16.65 2.05
N TYR A 151 -11.84 -17.28 1.18
CA TYR A 151 -10.82 -18.26 1.59
C TYR A 151 -9.54 -17.62 2.14
N PHE A 152 -9.36 -16.31 1.96
CA PHE A 152 -8.16 -15.62 2.42
C PHE A 152 -8.24 -15.38 3.94
N GLU A 153 -7.33 -16.01 4.68
CA GLU A 153 -7.03 -15.74 6.09
C GLU A 153 -8.22 -15.72 7.09
N GLY A 154 -9.38 -16.25 6.73
CA GLY A 154 -10.57 -16.27 7.59
C GLY A 154 -11.57 -15.13 7.31
N ILE A 155 -11.46 -14.43 6.18
CA ILE A 155 -12.45 -13.42 5.74
C ILE A 155 -13.87 -14.01 5.70
N GLY A 156 -14.04 -15.21 5.14
CA GLY A 156 -15.35 -15.85 5.07
C GLY A 156 -15.96 -16.10 6.46
N ASP A 157 -15.17 -16.62 7.39
CA ASP A 157 -15.58 -16.83 8.78
C ASP A 157 -15.85 -15.49 9.50
N TYR A 158 -15.03 -14.47 9.26
CA TYR A 158 -15.23 -13.13 9.79
C TYR A 158 -16.56 -12.54 9.34
N LYS A 159 -16.91 -12.67 8.06
CA LYS A 159 -18.20 -12.22 7.52
C LYS A 159 -19.38 -12.99 8.11
N GLU A 160 -19.22 -14.29 8.38
CA GLU A 160 -20.28 -15.13 8.95
C GLU A 160 -20.49 -14.92 10.45
N PHE A 161 -19.39 -14.85 11.23
CA PHE A 161 -19.43 -14.84 12.69
C PHE A 161 -19.15 -13.47 13.32
N HIS A 162 -18.75 -12.48 12.52
CA HIS A 162 -18.27 -11.16 12.97
C HIS A 162 -16.96 -11.19 13.76
N TYR A 163 -16.22 -12.30 13.68
CA TYR A 163 -14.86 -12.47 14.17
C TYR A 163 -14.20 -13.65 13.44
N VAL A 164 -12.88 -13.66 13.38
CA VAL A 164 -12.12 -14.81 12.90
C VAL A 164 -12.01 -15.85 14.04
N PRO A 165 -12.45 -17.10 13.89
CA PRO A 165 -12.28 -18.11 14.92
C PRO A 165 -10.84 -18.65 14.96
N GLU A 166 -10.17 -18.62 16.12
CA GLU A 166 -8.77 -19.08 16.27
C GLU A 166 -8.56 -20.55 15.91
N ASP A 167 -9.58 -21.39 16.11
CA ASP A 167 -9.58 -22.80 15.75
C ASP A 167 -9.69 -23.04 14.22
N ARG A 168 -9.99 -21.99 13.44
CA ARG A 168 -10.08 -22.02 11.96
C ARG A 168 -8.94 -21.25 11.29
N SER A 169 -8.56 -20.09 11.83
CA SER A 169 -7.48 -19.25 11.31
C SER A 169 -6.71 -18.59 12.44
N HIS A 170 -5.41 -18.80 12.45
CA HIS A 170 -4.48 -18.29 13.47
C HIS A 170 -4.39 -16.76 13.47
N SER A 171 -3.91 -16.19 14.58
CA SER A 171 -3.82 -14.73 14.80
C SER A 171 -5.19 -14.04 14.75
N SER A 172 -6.24 -14.78 15.12
CA SER A 172 -7.65 -14.42 14.95
C SER A 172 -8.02 -13.05 15.52
N VAL A 173 -7.56 -12.76 16.74
CA VAL A 173 -7.89 -11.52 17.44
C VAL A 173 -7.33 -10.32 16.67
N SER A 174 -6.06 -10.40 16.25
CA SER A 174 -5.42 -9.33 15.48
C SER A 174 -6.10 -9.17 14.11
N LYS A 175 -6.36 -10.27 13.41
CA LYS A 175 -7.06 -10.25 12.11
C LYS A 175 -8.44 -9.62 12.23
N THR A 176 -9.23 -10.00 13.24
CA THR A 176 -10.57 -9.45 13.47
C THR A 176 -10.53 -7.93 13.67
N LEU A 177 -9.57 -7.44 14.46
CA LEU A 177 -9.44 -6.00 14.72
C LEU A 177 -8.96 -5.24 13.49
N GLU A 178 -8.05 -5.81 12.71
CA GLU A 178 -7.50 -5.17 11.52
C GLU A 178 -8.47 -5.22 10.33
N TYR A 179 -9.23 -6.30 10.15
CA TYR A 179 -10.34 -6.34 9.18
C TYR A 179 -11.42 -5.31 9.51
N ALA A 180 -11.81 -5.20 10.79
CA ALA A 180 -12.77 -4.19 11.22
C ALA A 180 -12.29 -2.75 11.04
N TYR A 181 -10.98 -2.52 10.89
CA TYR A 181 -10.41 -1.23 10.54
C TYR A 181 -10.38 -1.00 9.02
N ASP A 182 -10.10 -2.06 8.25
CA ASP A 182 -10.00 -2.01 6.79
C ASP A 182 -11.38 -1.93 6.10
N ASP A 183 -12.46 -2.39 6.76
CA ASP A 183 -13.89 -2.28 6.36
C ASP A 183 -14.48 -0.86 6.51
#